data_AF-A0A1V0M4D2-F1
#
_entry.id   AF-A0A1V0M4D2-F1
#
_cell.length_a   1.000
_cell.length_b   1.000
_cell.length_c   1.000
_cell.angle_alpha   90.00
_cell.angle_beta   90.00
_cell.angle_gamma   90.00
#
_symmetry.space_group_name_H-M   'P 1'
#
loop_
_entity.id
_entity.type
_entity.pdbx_description
1 polymer ?
#
loop_
_entity_poly.entity_id
_entity_poly.type
_entity_poly.pdbx_seq_one_letter_code
_entity_poly.pdbx_strand_id
1 'polypeptide(L)'
;MTILSLNIEVYSDWKEPLTPKIAVNDTYEIAKQIDGLFGYPKTWYLSGDTLEEALIRVAFDQQGITEDAINEFEEGYTEDYPMVISGVWDGKNNTEGCAIFYHNYRMNQLGQTKIEINISIKEKEFQFPKLIDFIKFLVSGHNTVLSH
;
A
#
# COMPACT_ATOMS: atom_id res chain seq x y z
N MET A 1 1.32 -4.31 27.14
CA MET A 1 0.57 -4.94 26.03
C MET A 1 1.55 -5.09 24.88
N THR A 2 1.78 -6.31 24.40
CA THR A 2 2.76 -6.58 23.34
C THR A 2 2.17 -6.19 21.99
N ILE A 3 2.94 -5.45 21.20
CA ILE A 3 2.64 -5.14 19.80
C ILE A 3 3.60 -5.97 18.95
N LEU A 4 3.06 -6.67 17.97
CA LEU A 4 3.83 -7.31 16.92
C LEU A 4 3.96 -6.31 15.78
N SER A 5 5.21 -5.95 15.46
CA SER A 5 5.53 -5.09 14.33
C SER A 5 6.06 -5.96 13.19
N LEU A 6 5.31 -5.99 12.10
CA LEU A 6 5.68 -6.71 10.88
C LEU A 6 6.15 -5.69 9.85
N ASN A 7 7.32 -5.94 9.27
CA ASN A 7 7.78 -5.26 8.06
C ASN A 7 7.88 -6.31 6.95
N ILE A 8 7.16 -6.08 5.86
CA ILE A 8 7.12 -6.93 4.68
C ILE A 8 7.54 -6.08 3.49
N GLU A 9 8.57 -6.54 2.78
CA GLU A 9 9.00 -5.93 1.53
C GLU A 9 8.70 -6.90 0.38
N VAL A 10 7.99 -6.39 -0.63
CA VAL A 10 7.68 -7.13 -1.85
C VAL A 10 8.41 -6.47 -3.00
N TYR A 11 9.20 -7.27 -3.73
CA TYR A 11 9.89 -6.85 -4.94
C TYR A 11 9.24 -7.53 -6.14
N SER A 12 8.86 -6.74 -7.15
CA SER A 12 8.22 -7.25 -8.35
C SER A 12 8.71 -6.55 -9.61
N ASP A 13 8.69 -7.32 -10.70
CA ASP A 13 8.87 -6.82 -12.05
C ASP A 13 7.55 -6.99 -12.79
N TRP A 14 6.91 -5.87 -13.12
CA TRP A 14 5.66 -5.88 -13.85
C TRP A 14 5.91 -6.23 -15.31
N LYS A 15 5.05 -7.08 -15.91
CA LYS A 15 5.16 -7.46 -17.33
C LYS A 15 4.85 -6.28 -18.27
N GLU A 16 4.01 -5.38 -17.81
CA GLU A 16 3.65 -4.13 -18.47
C GLU A 16 4.22 -2.95 -17.67
N PRO A 17 4.46 -1.79 -18.29
CA PRO A 17 4.88 -0.60 -17.56
C PRO A 17 3.90 -0.29 -16.43
N LEU A 18 4.43 -0.10 -15.21
CA LEU A 18 3.62 0.33 -14.09
C LEU A 18 3.10 1.74 -14.37
N THR A 19 1.79 1.93 -14.24
CA THR A 19 1.15 3.24 -14.31
C THR A 19 0.68 3.66 -12.92
N PRO A 20 0.50 4.98 -12.65
CA PRO A 20 -0.10 5.48 -11.42
C PRO A 20 -1.39 4.76 -11.06
N LYS A 21 -2.24 4.53 -12.08
CA LYS A 21 -3.50 3.80 -11.94
C LYS A 21 -3.30 2.37 -11.43
N ILE A 22 -2.33 1.62 -11.97
CA ILE A 22 -2.05 0.27 -11.47
C ILE A 22 -1.56 0.35 -10.02
N ALA A 23 -0.63 1.25 -9.72
CA ALA A 23 -0.04 1.40 -8.40
C ALA A 23 -1.06 1.79 -7.31
N VAL A 24 -1.96 2.74 -7.57
CA VAL A 24 -2.98 3.16 -6.60
C VAL A 24 -4.01 2.06 -6.36
N ASN A 25 -4.41 1.31 -7.40
CA ASN A 25 -5.33 0.19 -7.26
C ASN A 25 -4.70 -0.98 -6.49
N ASP A 26 -3.45 -1.30 -6.78
CA ASP A 26 -2.69 -2.34 -6.07
C ASP A 26 -2.52 -1.97 -4.59
N THR A 27 -2.15 -0.71 -4.31
CA THR A 27 -2.07 -0.17 -2.94
C THR A 27 -3.41 -0.26 -2.21
N TYR A 28 -4.51 0.07 -2.88
CA TYR A 28 -5.87 -0.02 -2.32
C TYR A 28 -6.27 -1.46 -1.99
N GLU A 29 -5.99 -2.43 -2.86
CA GLU A 29 -6.28 -3.83 -2.58
C GLU A 29 -5.40 -4.38 -1.45
N ILE A 30 -4.12 -4.00 -1.38
CA ILE A 30 -3.26 -4.32 -0.23
C ILE A 30 -3.84 -3.75 1.06
N ALA A 31 -4.26 -2.48 1.07
CA ALA A 31 -4.89 -1.83 2.22
C ALA A 31 -6.13 -2.59 2.71
N LYS A 32 -7.01 -3.02 1.79
CA LYS A 32 -8.18 -3.85 2.12
C LYS A 32 -7.81 -5.21 2.72
N GLN A 33 -6.74 -5.84 2.24
CA GLN A 33 -6.28 -7.11 2.82
C GLN A 33 -5.71 -6.90 4.23
N ILE A 34 -5.00 -5.79 4.46
CA ILE A 34 -4.55 -5.39 5.80
C ILE A 34 -5.76 -5.19 6.72
N ASP A 35 -6.80 -4.47 6.28
CA ASP A 35 -8.05 -4.30 7.04
C ASP A 35 -8.67 -5.66 7.43
N GLY A 36 -8.60 -6.65 6.54
CA GLY A 36 -9.01 -8.04 6.80
C GLY A 36 -8.24 -8.71 7.95
N LEU A 37 -6.96 -8.39 8.15
CA LEU A 37 -6.17 -8.86 9.30
C LEU A 37 -6.81 -8.38 10.62
N PHE A 38 -7.25 -7.12 10.67
CA PHE A 38 -7.88 -6.51 11.84
C PHE A 38 -9.38 -6.81 11.97
N GLY A 39 -10.04 -7.20 10.88
CA GLY A 39 -11.47 -7.53 10.85
C GLY A 39 -12.40 -6.32 10.81
N TYR A 40 -11.89 -5.13 10.45
CA TYR A 40 -12.69 -3.92 10.25
C TYR A 40 -12.05 -3.03 9.19
N PRO A 41 -12.85 -2.30 8.39
CA PRO A 41 -12.31 -1.34 7.42
C PRO A 41 -11.67 -0.15 8.14
N LYS A 42 -10.57 0.35 7.61
CA LYS A 42 -9.89 1.56 8.08
C LYS A 42 -10.10 2.69 7.08
N THR A 43 -9.90 3.92 7.56
CA THR A 43 -9.60 5.05 6.67
C THR A 43 -8.08 5.10 6.50
N TRP A 44 -7.64 5.22 5.26
CA TRP A 44 -6.24 5.39 4.91
C TRP A 44 -6.03 6.81 4.41
N TYR A 45 -4.88 7.38 4.76
CA TYR A 45 -4.52 8.77 4.51
C TYR A 45 -3.24 8.85 3.70
N LEU A 46 -3.09 9.90 2.90
CA LEU A 46 -1.83 10.26 2.28
C LEU A 46 -0.87 10.86 3.32
N SER A 47 0.40 10.95 2.95
CA SER A 47 1.38 11.67 3.77
C SER A 47 1.18 13.19 3.64
N GLY A 48 1.69 13.93 4.61
CA GLY A 48 1.72 15.40 4.59
C GLY A 48 2.88 15.91 5.43
N ASP A 49 3.21 17.18 5.29
CA ASP A 49 4.33 17.79 6.03
C ASP A 49 4.01 17.88 7.53
N THR A 50 2.73 17.94 7.86
CA THR A 50 2.23 17.91 9.24
C THR A 50 1.19 16.83 9.45
N LEU A 51 1.01 16.41 10.71
CA LEU A 51 -0.05 15.46 11.08
C LEU A 51 -1.45 16.00 10.75
N GLU A 52 -1.68 17.29 11.00
CA GLU A 52 -2.98 17.94 10.74
C GLU A 52 -3.33 17.93 9.26
N GLU A 53 -2.35 18.23 8.41
CA GLU A 53 -2.48 18.14 6.96
C GLU A 53 -2.69 16.70 6.50
N ALA A 54 -1.89 15.74 6.98
CA ALA A 54 -2.01 14.35 6.58
C ALA A 54 -3.41 13.77 6.92
N LEU A 55 -3.98 14.13 8.07
CA LEU A 55 -5.29 13.61 8.52
C LEU A 55 -6.49 14.16 7.73
N ILE A 56 -6.33 15.22 6.93
CA ILE A 56 -7.39 15.68 6.02
C ILE A 56 -7.27 15.10 4.62
N ARG A 57 -6.11 14.54 4.27
CA ARG A 57 -5.84 13.95 2.95
C ARG A 57 -6.23 12.47 2.93
N VAL A 58 -7.52 12.19 2.87
CA VAL A 58 -8.04 10.82 2.80
C VAL A 58 -7.64 10.18 1.48
N ALA A 59 -6.93 9.06 1.53
CA ALA A 59 -6.55 8.28 0.36
C ALA A 59 -7.63 7.23 0.01
N PHE A 60 -8.02 6.44 1.02
CA PHE A 60 -9.00 5.37 0.87
C PHE A 60 -10.00 5.38 2.03
N ASP A 61 -11.27 5.19 1.69
CA ASP A 61 -12.36 5.09 2.65
C ASP A 61 -13.41 4.05 2.21
N GLN A 62 -14.60 4.12 2.81
CA GLN A 62 -15.69 3.20 2.51
C GLN A 62 -16.25 3.39 1.09
N GLN A 63 -16.04 4.56 0.48
CA GLN A 63 -16.45 4.86 -0.89
C GLN A 63 -15.41 4.36 -1.91
N GLY A 64 -14.17 4.15 -1.48
CA GLY A 64 -13.11 3.53 -2.26
C GLY A 64 -11.86 4.40 -2.35
N ILE A 65 -11.28 4.48 -3.54
CA ILE A 65 -10.12 5.33 -3.83
C ILE A 65 -10.61 6.77 -4.04
N THR A 66 -10.00 7.74 -3.36
CA THR A 66 -10.31 9.15 -3.53
C THR A 66 -9.58 9.76 -4.73
N GLU A 67 -10.08 10.91 -5.21
CA GLU A 67 -9.40 11.68 -6.26
C GLU A 67 -8.03 12.19 -5.79
N ASP A 68 -7.90 12.57 -4.52
CA ASP A 68 -6.62 12.97 -3.94
C ASP A 68 -5.57 11.86 -4.01
N ALA A 69 -5.95 10.60 -3.77
CA ALA A 69 -5.06 9.46 -3.91
C ALA A 69 -4.61 9.26 -5.36
N ILE A 70 -5.53 9.41 -6.32
CA ILE A 70 -5.19 9.29 -7.74
C ILE A 70 -4.18 10.38 -8.12
N ASN A 71 -4.46 11.63 -7.75
CA ASN A 71 -3.60 12.77 -8.04
C ASN A 71 -2.20 12.61 -7.42
N GLU A 72 -2.10 12.14 -6.18
CA GLU A 72 -0.81 11.90 -5.51
C GLU A 72 0.01 10.82 -6.24
N PHE A 73 -0.61 9.72 -6.66
CA PHE A 73 0.10 8.65 -7.37
C PHE A 73 0.52 9.07 -8.79
N GLU A 74 -0.19 10.04 -9.38
CA GLU A 74 0.17 10.65 -10.67
C GLU A 74 1.24 11.73 -10.54
N GLU A 75 1.51 12.23 -9.33
CA GLU A 75 2.44 13.33 -9.12
C GLU A 75 3.86 12.96 -9.57
N GLY A 76 4.40 13.77 -10.50
CA GLY A 76 5.74 13.57 -11.06
C GLY A 76 5.85 12.43 -12.08
N TYR A 77 4.79 11.67 -12.34
CA TYR A 77 4.78 10.64 -13.37
C TYR A 77 4.75 11.24 -14.78
N THR A 78 5.62 10.75 -15.67
CA THR A 78 5.57 11.03 -17.12
C THR A 78 5.90 9.76 -17.89
N GLU A 79 5.52 9.67 -19.16
CA GLU A 79 5.87 8.50 -19.99
C GLU A 79 7.39 8.30 -20.12
N ASP A 80 8.15 9.39 -20.15
CA ASP A 80 9.62 9.38 -20.23
C ASP A 80 10.29 9.05 -18.89
N TYR A 81 9.59 9.32 -17.78
CA TYR A 81 10.02 9.05 -16.41
C TYR A 81 8.85 8.41 -15.64
N PRO A 82 8.59 7.10 -15.86
CA PRO A 82 7.44 6.41 -15.27
C PRO A 82 7.72 6.02 -13.82
N MET A 83 8.06 7.01 -13.01
CA MET A 83 8.38 6.87 -11.60
C MET A 83 7.11 7.08 -10.79
N VAL A 84 6.80 6.13 -9.91
CA VAL A 84 5.68 6.26 -8.97
C VAL A 84 6.26 6.09 -7.57
N ILE A 85 6.18 7.14 -6.77
CA ILE A 85 6.53 7.11 -5.36
C ILE A 85 5.37 7.72 -4.59
N SER A 86 4.66 6.88 -3.85
CA SER A 86 3.58 7.34 -2.97
C SER A 86 3.37 6.34 -1.84
N GLY A 87 2.61 6.75 -0.82
CA GLY A 87 2.33 5.89 0.31
C GLY A 87 1.12 6.34 1.10
N VAL A 88 0.53 5.38 1.79
CA VAL A 88 -0.65 5.56 2.62
C VAL A 88 -0.42 5.03 4.03
N TRP A 89 -1.16 5.57 5.00
CA TRP A 89 -1.11 5.13 6.40
C TRP A 89 -2.49 5.20 7.06
N ASP A 90 -2.70 4.46 8.15
CA ASP A 90 -4.02 4.33 8.81
C ASP A 90 -4.34 5.43 9.84
N GLY A 91 -3.63 6.56 9.82
CA GLY A 91 -3.90 7.69 10.71
C GLY A 91 -3.37 7.52 12.14
N LYS A 92 -2.70 6.40 12.45
CA LYS A 92 -2.14 6.12 13.77
C LYS A 92 -0.64 6.40 13.86
N ASN A 93 -0.17 6.62 15.09
CA ASN A 93 1.24 6.84 15.37
C ASN A 93 2.13 5.64 14.94
N ASN A 94 3.44 5.89 14.85
CA ASN A 94 4.43 4.93 14.36
C ASN A 94 4.52 3.61 15.16
N THR A 95 3.95 3.55 16.37
CA THR A 95 3.97 2.35 17.22
C THR A 95 2.73 1.46 17.06
N GLU A 96 1.64 2.00 16.53
CA GLU A 96 0.35 1.31 16.45
C GLU A 96 -0.29 1.34 15.05
N GLY A 97 0.38 1.98 14.10
CA GLY A 97 -0.12 2.19 12.76
C GLY A 97 0.27 1.14 11.74
N CYS A 98 -0.43 1.21 10.62
CA CYS A 98 -0.12 0.51 9.40
C CYS A 98 0.25 1.51 8.32
N ALA A 99 1.20 1.16 7.46
CA ALA A 99 1.57 1.98 6.32
C ALA A 99 1.96 1.10 5.13
N ILE A 100 1.71 1.60 3.93
CA ILE A 100 2.12 1.01 2.66
C ILE A 100 2.88 2.09 1.90
N PHE A 101 4.11 1.80 1.49
CA PHE A 101 4.90 2.66 0.61
C PHE A 101 5.15 1.94 -0.70
N TYR A 102 4.75 2.59 -1.78
CA TYR A 102 4.89 2.09 -3.14
C TYR A 102 6.02 2.86 -3.82
N HIS A 103 7.00 2.12 -4.32
CA HIS A 103 8.14 2.70 -5.03
C HIS A 103 8.37 1.94 -6.32
N ASN A 104 8.20 2.62 -7.44
CA ASN A 104 8.69 2.15 -8.72
C ASN A 104 9.90 2.98 -9.14
N TYR A 105 11.07 2.35 -9.09
CA TYR A 105 12.33 2.92 -9.47
C TYR A 105 12.64 2.56 -10.93
N ARG A 106 13.07 3.55 -11.71
CA ARG A 106 13.62 3.53 -13.09
C ARG A 106 13.70 2.18 -13.85
N MET A 107 13.35 2.28 -15.14
CA MET A 107 13.21 1.21 -16.16
C MET A 107 14.36 0.21 -16.42
N ASN A 108 15.51 0.27 -15.74
CA ASN A 108 16.71 -0.53 -16.11
C ASN A 108 17.28 -1.43 -14.99
N GLN A 109 16.48 -1.80 -13.98
CA GLN A 109 16.87 -2.80 -12.98
C GLN A 109 15.81 -3.91 -12.88
N LEU A 110 16.19 -5.09 -12.39
CA LEU A 110 15.24 -6.11 -11.93
C LEU A 110 14.79 -5.74 -10.51
N GLY A 111 13.54 -6.01 -10.15
CA GLY A 111 12.89 -5.52 -8.94
C GLY A 111 12.52 -4.04 -8.99
N GLN A 112 12.02 -3.54 -10.13
CA GLN A 112 11.73 -2.11 -10.32
C GLN A 112 10.70 -1.59 -9.33
N THR A 113 9.77 -2.44 -8.93
CA THR A 113 8.76 -2.09 -7.92
C THR A 113 9.12 -2.70 -6.57
N LYS A 114 9.30 -1.84 -5.57
CA LYS A 114 9.31 -2.17 -4.16
C LYS A 114 7.99 -1.71 -3.53
N ILE A 115 7.33 -2.61 -2.82
CA ILE A 115 6.22 -2.27 -1.92
C ILE A 115 6.68 -2.59 -0.50
N GLU A 116 6.75 -1.57 0.35
CA GLU A 116 7.06 -1.71 1.76
C GLU A 116 5.78 -1.62 2.58
N ILE A 117 5.53 -2.62 3.42
CA ILE A 117 4.31 -2.75 4.20
C ILE A 117 4.68 -2.88 5.66
N ASN A 118 4.27 -1.89 6.45
CA ASN A 118 4.46 -1.84 7.89
C ASN A 118 3.11 -2.10 8.57
N ILE A 119 3.05 -3.09 9.48
CA ILE A 119 1.83 -3.47 10.19
C ILE A 119 2.13 -3.60 11.68
N SER A 120 1.47 -2.79 12.49
CA SER A 120 1.47 -2.92 13.94
C SER A 120 0.16 -3.54 14.41
N ILE A 121 0.23 -4.73 15.00
CA ILE A 121 -0.95 -5.47 15.48
C ILE A 121 -0.73 -5.94 16.92
N LYS A 122 -1.76 -5.83 17.76
CA LYS A 122 -1.69 -6.33 19.13
C LYS A 122 -1.57 -7.86 19.09
N GLU A 123 -0.67 -8.43 19.89
CA GLU A 123 -0.42 -9.88 19.90
C GLU A 123 -1.72 -10.70 20.08
N LYS A 124 -2.64 -10.23 20.93
CA LYS A 124 -3.94 -10.86 21.18
C LYS A 124 -4.92 -10.83 19.98
N GLU A 125 -4.72 -9.90 19.05
CA GLU A 125 -5.52 -9.72 17.84
C GLU A 125 -4.88 -10.42 16.63
N PHE A 126 -3.62 -10.82 16.75
CA PHE A 126 -2.88 -11.47 15.68
C PHE A 126 -3.40 -12.88 15.41
N GLN A 127 -3.65 -13.18 14.15
CA GLN A 127 -4.06 -14.50 13.69
C GLN A 127 -3.12 -14.97 12.59
N PHE A 128 -2.25 -15.92 12.91
CA PHE A 128 -1.27 -16.46 11.97
C PHE A 128 -1.87 -16.94 10.63
N PRO A 129 -3.04 -17.63 10.58
CA PRO A 129 -3.66 -18.02 9.31
C PRO A 129 -3.98 -16.83 8.40
N LYS A 130 -4.47 -15.72 8.97
CA LYS A 130 -4.76 -14.50 8.21
C LYS A 130 -3.50 -13.88 7.62
N LEU A 131 -2.39 -13.90 8.36
CA LEU A 131 -1.10 -13.47 7.83
C LEU A 131 -0.66 -14.35 6.65
N ILE A 132 -0.82 -15.67 6.75
CA ILE A 132 -0.49 -16.58 5.65
C ILE A 132 -1.32 -16.27 4.41
N ASP A 133 -2.62 -16.01 4.57
CA ASP A 133 -3.47 -15.67 3.43
C ASP A 133 -3.13 -14.30 2.83
N PHE A 134 -2.74 -13.32 3.67
CA PHE A 134 -2.20 -12.04 3.20
C PHE A 134 -0.90 -12.22 2.41
N ILE A 135 0.05 -13.02 2.89
CA ILE A 135 1.30 -13.31 2.15
C ILE A 135 0.99 -14.02 0.82
N LYS A 136 0.05 -14.97 0.79
CA LYS A 136 -0.38 -15.61 -0.47
C LYS A 136 -0.97 -14.59 -1.44
N PHE A 137 -1.80 -13.66 -0.94
CA PHE A 137 -2.35 -12.58 -1.75
C PHE A 137 -1.23 -11.74 -2.39
N LEU A 138 -0.26 -11.28 -1.59
CA LEU A 138 0.87 -10.49 -2.09
C LEU A 138 1.64 -11.24 -3.20
N VAL A 139 1.94 -12.52 -3.00
CA VAL A 139 2.70 -13.31 -3.99
C VAL A 139 1.88 -13.66 -5.25
N SER A 140 0.56 -13.79 -5.13
CA SER A 140 -0.32 -14.19 -6.23
C SER A 140 -0.79 -13.00 -7.07
N GLY A 141 -1.06 -11.85 -6.44
CA GLY A 141 -1.62 -10.65 -7.08
C GLY A 141 -0.69 -10.06 -8.15
N HIS A 142 0.62 -10.07 -7.92
CA HIS A 142 1.60 -9.54 -8.86
C HIS A 142 1.91 -10.44 -10.08
N ASN A 143 1.27 -11.62 -10.20
CA ASN A 143 1.49 -12.57 -11.31
C ASN A 143 0.28 -12.72 -12.25
N THR A 144 -0.90 -12.27 -11.84
CA THR A 144 -2.11 -12.29 -12.67
C THR A 144 -2.31 -10.96 -13.36
N VAL A 145 -1.69 -10.82 -14.53
CA VAL A 145 -2.24 -9.96 -15.60
C VAL A 145 -3.69 -10.38 -15.77
N LEU A 146 -4.62 -9.46 -15.53
CA LEU A 146 -6.02 -9.63 -15.87
C LEU A 146 -6.11 -9.90 -17.36
N SER A 147 -6.16 -11.18 -17.73
CA SER A 147 -6.50 -11.63 -19.06
C SER A 147 -8.00 -11.45 -19.26
N HIS A 148 -8.45 -10.24 -19.62
CA HIS A 148 -9.77 -9.98 -20.19
C HIS A 148 -9.58 -9.26 -21.52
#